data_AF-A0A239AXD9-F1
#
_entry.id   AF-A0A239AXD9-F1
#
_cell.length_a   1.000
_cell.length_b   1.000
_cell.length_c   1.000
_cell.angle_alpha   90.00
_cell.angle_beta   90.00
_cell.angle_gamma   90.00
#
_symmetry.space_group_name_H-M   'P 1'
#
loop_
_entity.id
_entity.type
_entity.pdbx_description
1 polymer ?
#
loop_
_entity_poly.entity_id
_entity_poly.type
_entity_poly.pdbx_seq_one_letter_code
_entity_poly.pdbx_strand_id
1 'polypeptide(L)'
;MKKSLLFFIIISCVINSSAQEHLIEIHPEGRVASLLMEPSEYNNWIINDEFNNASIRHALFQDIYQFFGDDFDFVFLILNEDTRPNNLPFGQLINVSNAIEGIGKNIFDNSSNYGSNGQLKAVMHLTRRDYLRAGPSLHEIMHNWGNSGIYTESVSTTGDDLTSFPYIPHWGFTGGSNKGQLGGFSQSTLIENGGNSYTVEDFGPNANGGNSVPYSQMELYLMGMIPITDVDPFDVFTDITSLSVTPPDDPDEFHFEANDRTTYTPALIESTLGTRTPSYIDSQKDFKLLVLILTDTPLSTNQWDLVNDHSEKFGRPASDDASHTNNFWEATNGIGTLETGNLFDSLGIDHSVTSSDIEIYPIPTKDNILITFNDQVNITSTLLYNVLGQKIGAYEFKGSLNQNNIDMSNYPSGVYYLTFITNKNQIVTKKIIKN
;
A
#
# COMPACT_ATOMS: atom_id res chain seq x y z
N MET A 1 59.54 28.67 -17.12
CA MET A 1 58.16 28.82 -17.64
C MET A 1 57.48 27.47 -17.63
N LYS A 2 56.52 27.27 -16.73
CA LYS A 2 55.40 26.31 -16.83
C LYS A 2 54.46 26.67 -15.67
N LYS A 3 53.41 27.45 -15.97
CA LYS A 3 52.33 27.75 -15.02
C LYS A 3 51.36 26.57 -15.09
N SER A 4 51.18 25.85 -13.99
CA SER A 4 50.11 24.87 -13.84
C SER A 4 48.84 25.63 -13.49
N LEU A 5 47.85 25.60 -14.38
CA LEU A 5 46.54 26.21 -14.19
C LEU A 5 45.66 25.17 -13.49
N LEU A 6 45.34 25.39 -12.22
CA LEU A 6 44.43 24.54 -11.45
C LEU A 6 42.99 24.92 -11.82
N PHE A 7 42.29 24.05 -12.55
CA PHE A 7 40.86 24.20 -12.83
C PHE A 7 40.07 23.77 -11.59
N PHE A 8 39.40 24.71 -10.93
CA PHE A 8 38.34 24.40 -9.98
C PHE A 8 37.08 24.07 -10.77
N ILE A 9 36.71 22.79 -10.81
CA ILE A 9 35.39 22.36 -11.27
C ILE A 9 34.44 22.62 -10.10
N ILE A 10 33.64 23.68 -10.21
CA ILE A 10 32.47 23.88 -9.35
C ILE A 10 31.40 22.92 -9.87
N ILE A 11 31.23 21.79 -9.18
CA ILE A 11 30.06 20.94 -9.34
C ILE A 11 28.91 21.67 -8.65
N SER A 12 28.15 22.46 -9.41
CA SER A 12 26.82 22.88 -8.97
C SER A 12 25.94 21.63 -8.97
N CYS A 13 25.79 21.02 -7.79
CA CYS A 13 24.70 20.10 -7.54
C CYS A 13 23.42 20.95 -7.50
N VAL A 14 22.68 20.95 -8.62
CA VAL A 14 21.31 21.47 -8.63
C VAL A 14 20.48 20.43 -7.90
N ILE A 15 20.21 20.69 -6.62
CA ILE A 15 19.14 20.00 -5.92
C ILE A 15 17.85 20.58 -6.50
N ASN A 16 17.28 19.93 -7.51
CA ASN A 16 15.89 20.15 -7.89
C ASN A 16 15.04 19.51 -6.79
N SER A 17 14.87 20.20 -5.67
CA SER A 17 13.67 19.98 -4.86
C SER A 17 12.57 20.80 -5.54
N SER A 18 11.73 20.15 -6.36
CA SER A 18 10.39 20.70 -6.57
C SER A 18 9.78 20.91 -5.18
N ALA A 19 9.17 22.07 -4.96
CA ALA A 19 8.39 22.28 -3.75
C ALA A 19 7.09 21.51 -3.88
N GLN A 20 6.51 21.11 -2.74
CA GLN A 20 5.24 20.41 -2.72
C GLN A 20 4.18 21.27 -3.41
N GLU A 21 3.49 20.71 -4.40
CA GLU A 21 2.49 21.42 -5.21
C GLU A 21 1.12 21.41 -4.54
N HIS A 22 0.72 20.27 -3.96
CA HIS A 22 -0.59 20.10 -3.35
C HIS A 22 -0.56 20.20 -1.83
N LEU A 23 -1.60 20.81 -1.25
CA LEU A 23 -1.80 20.74 0.19
C LEU A 23 -2.26 19.33 0.57
N ILE A 24 -1.47 18.66 1.41
CA ILE A 24 -1.83 17.38 2.02
C ILE A 24 -2.14 17.62 3.50
N GLU A 25 -3.32 17.18 3.94
CA GLU A 25 -3.75 17.22 5.33
C GLU A 25 -3.91 15.78 5.85
N ILE A 26 -3.33 15.49 7.02
CA ILE A 26 -3.54 14.21 7.72
C ILE A 26 -4.67 14.42 8.73
N HIS A 27 -5.63 13.48 8.76
CA HIS A 27 -6.65 13.45 9.80
C HIS A 27 -6.03 13.35 11.20
N PRO A 28 -6.58 13.97 12.27
CA PRO A 28 -5.96 13.97 13.59
C PRO A 28 -5.65 12.58 14.19
N GLU A 29 -6.39 11.54 13.78
CA GLU A 29 -6.12 10.16 14.20
C GLU A 29 -5.01 9.46 13.39
N GLY A 30 -4.47 10.12 12.36
CA GLY A 30 -3.32 9.64 11.60
C GLY A 30 -3.57 8.42 10.71
N ARG A 31 -4.82 8.11 10.31
CA ARG A 31 -5.16 6.94 9.45
C ARG A 31 -5.49 7.25 8.00
N VAL A 32 -5.75 8.51 7.69
CA VAL A 32 -6.13 8.94 6.36
C VAL A 32 -5.58 10.34 6.13
N ALA A 33 -5.31 10.64 4.87
CA ALA A 33 -4.95 11.97 4.43
C ALA A 33 -5.84 12.42 3.27
N SER A 34 -5.87 13.71 2.99
CA SER A 34 -6.50 14.30 1.81
C SER A 34 -5.47 15.09 1.03
N LEU A 35 -5.56 15.07 -0.29
CA LEU A 35 -4.78 15.90 -1.20
C LEU A 35 -5.74 16.86 -1.90
N LEU A 36 -5.55 18.15 -1.66
CA LEU A 36 -6.37 19.22 -2.23
C LEU A 36 -5.81 19.64 -3.60
N MET A 37 -6.60 19.39 -4.63
CA MET A 37 -6.36 19.79 -6.02
C MET A 37 -7.06 21.11 -6.35
N GLU A 38 -6.58 21.81 -7.37
CA GLU A 38 -7.35 22.90 -7.96
C GLU A 38 -8.63 22.35 -8.63
N PRO A 39 -9.78 23.04 -8.60
CA PRO A 39 -11.03 22.50 -9.14
C PRO A 39 -10.96 22.08 -10.62
N SER A 40 -10.18 22.79 -11.44
CA SER A 40 -9.98 22.41 -12.85
C SER A 40 -9.16 21.13 -13.00
N GLU A 41 -8.20 20.90 -12.12
CA GLU A 41 -7.36 19.71 -12.12
C GLU A 41 -8.18 18.49 -11.70
N TYR A 42 -8.91 18.57 -10.57
CA TYR A 42 -9.76 17.49 -10.11
C TYR A 42 -10.84 17.11 -11.14
N ASN A 43 -11.46 18.12 -11.77
CA ASN A 43 -12.42 17.87 -12.84
C ASN A 43 -11.78 17.20 -14.07
N ASN A 44 -10.54 17.57 -14.45
CA ASN A 44 -9.81 16.88 -15.51
C ASN A 44 -9.44 15.45 -15.11
N TRP A 45 -8.99 15.25 -13.86
CA TRP A 45 -8.66 13.95 -13.28
C TRP A 45 -9.81 12.96 -13.49
N ILE A 46 -11.01 13.42 -13.17
CA ILE A 46 -12.23 12.63 -13.36
C ILE A 46 -12.55 12.43 -14.83
N ILE A 47 -12.70 13.50 -15.63
CA ILE A 47 -13.24 13.41 -17.00
C ILE A 47 -12.31 12.62 -17.95
N ASN A 48 -11.00 12.74 -17.77
CA ASN A 48 -10.02 12.17 -18.69
C ASN A 48 -9.41 10.85 -18.20
N ASP A 49 -9.82 10.35 -17.01
CA ASP A 49 -9.17 9.21 -16.36
C ASP A 49 -7.65 9.43 -16.22
N GLU A 50 -7.26 10.55 -15.60
CA GLU A 50 -5.84 10.94 -15.52
C GLU A 50 -5.02 9.98 -14.67
N PHE A 51 -5.67 9.12 -13.87
CA PHE A 51 -5.00 8.00 -13.22
C PHE A 51 -4.30 7.09 -14.25
N ASN A 52 -4.85 6.91 -15.45
CA ASN A 52 -4.21 6.12 -16.51
C ASN A 52 -3.15 6.90 -17.30
N ASN A 53 -3.10 8.22 -17.18
CA ASN A 53 -2.07 9.04 -17.79
C ASN A 53 -0.77 8.96 -16.99
N ALA A 54 0.22 8.23 -17.50
CA ALA A 54 1.47 7.97 -16.78
C ALA A 54 2.20 9.24 -16.34
N SER A 55 2.26 10.28 -17.17
CA SER A 55 2.95 11.53 -16.82
C SER A 55 2.27 12.26 -15.66
N ILE A 56 0.93 12.35 -15.68
CA ILE A 56 0.16 13.03 -14.64
C ILE A 56 0.16 12.21 -13.35
N ARG A 57 -0.10 10.91 -13.43
CA ARG A 57 -0.01 10.01 -12.28
C ARG A 57 1.37 10.08 -11.63
N HIS A 58 2.46 9.94 -12.38
CA HIS A 58 3.81 9.98 -11.82
C HIS A 58 4.09 11.33 -11.13
N ALA A 59 3.67 12.45 -11.72
CA ALA A 59 3.85 13.77 -11.11
C ALA A 59 3.09 13.89 -9.77
N LEU A 60 1.84 13.45 -9.71
CA LEU A 60 1.04 13.46 -8.48
C LEU A 60 1.71 12.60 -7.38
N PHE A 61 2.18 11.40 -7.72
CA PHE A 61 2.86 10.55 -6.74
C PHE A 61 4.21 11.12 -6.30
N GLN A 62 5.00 11.70 -7.20
CA GLN A 62 6.22 12.40 -6.81
C GLN A 62 5.96 13.53 -5.82
N ASP A 63 4.83 14.23 -5.96
CA ASP A 63 4.39 15.24 -4.99
C ASP A 63 3.96 14.62 -3.65
N ILE A 64 3.18 13.53 -3.68
CA ILE A 64 2.81 12.77 -2.48
C ILE A 64 4.04 12.31 -1.68
N TYR A 65 5.08 11.81 -2.36
CA TYR A 65 6.34 11.36 -1.74
C TYR A 65 7.30 12.51 -1.39
N GLN A 66 6.97 13.77 -1.68
CA GLN A 66 7.64 14.91 -1.03
C GLN A 66 7.10 15.11 0.39
N PHE A 67 5.83 14.78 0.63
CA PHE A 67 5.18 14.91 1.94
C PHE A 67 5.36 13.67 2.80
N PHE A 68 5.27 12.47 2.22
CA PHE A 68 5.47 11.18 2.88
C PHE A 68 6.82 10.55 2.54
N GLY A 69 7.37 9.78 3.47
CA GLY A 69 8.57 8.98 3.27
C GLY A 69 8.26 7.70 2.51
N ASP A 70 9.31 6.97 2.16
CA ASP A 70 9.17 5.68 1.46
C ASP A 70 8.80 4.56 2.44
N ASP A 71 7.53 4.52 2.86
CA ASP A 71 7.04 3.62 3.92
C ASP A 71 5.84 2.76 3.49
N PHE A 72 5.29 2.98 2.29
CA PHE A 72 4.05 2.31 1.86
C PHE A 72 4.29 1.24 0.79
N ASP A 73 3.73 0.05 0.99
CA ASP A 73 3.66 -0.97 -0.05
C ASP A 73 2.60 -0.61 -1.10
N PHE A 74 1.53 0.05 -0.67
CA PHE A 74 0.38 0.38 -1.49
C PHE A 74 -0.11 1.80 -1.22
N VAL A 75 -0.70 2.43 -2.24
CA VAL A 75 -1.44 3.70 -2.07
C VAL A 75 -2.80 3.58 -2.75
N PHE A 76 -3.87 3.88 -2.01
CA PHE A 76 -5.20 4.10 -2.57
C PHE A 76 -5.45 5.60 -2.71
N LEU A 77 -5.62 6.05 -3.94
CA LEU A 77 -6.24 7.34 -4.26
C LEU A 77 -7.75 7.14 -4.30
N ILE A 78 -8.50 7.85 -3.47
CA ILE A 78 -9.96 7.72 -3.39
C ILE A 78 -10.59 9.06 -3.77
N LEU A 79 -11.49 9.07 -4.75
CA LEU A 79 -12.20 10.29 -5.12
C LEU A 79 -13.18 10.71 -4.03
N ASN A 80 -13.28 12.02 -3.80
CA ASN A 80 -14.27 12.63 -2.93
C ASN A 80 -15.66 12.70 -3.59
N GLU A 81 -16.17 11.57 -4.08
CA GLU A 81 -17.47 11.44 -4.75
C GLU A 81 -18.44 10.52 -3.99
N ASP A 82 -19.73 10.89 -3.95
CA ASP A 82 -20.82 10.02 -3.47
C ASP A 82 -21.26 9.00 -4.54
N THR A 83 -21.14 9.38 -5.80
CA THR A 83 -21.56 8.58 -6.95
C THR A 83 -20.43 8.47 -7.95
N ARG A 84 -20.27 7.28 -8.52
CA ARG A 84 -19.16 7.00 -9.42
C ARG A 84 -19.31 7.84 -10.68
N PRO A 85 -18.28 8.61 -11.09
CA PRO A 85 -18.29 9.25 -12.39
C PRO A 85 -18.47 8.23 -13.53
N ASN A 86 -19.40 8.48 -14.45
CA ASN A 86 -19.85 7.50 -15.45
C ASN A 86 -18.73 6.97 -16.37
N ASN A 87 -17.69 7.77 -16.59
CA ASN A 87 -16.57 7.49 -17.48
C ASN A 87 -15.44 6.70 -16.79
N LEU A 88 -15.51 6.49 -15.47
CA LEU A 88 -14.50 5.79 -14.72
C LEU A 88 -14.98 4.38 -14.29
N PRO A 89 -14.07 3.41 -14.17
CA PRO A 89 -14.39 2.10 -13.59
C PRO A 89 -14.65 2.18 -12.09
N PHE A 90 -15.02 1.06 -11.48
CA PHE A 90 -15.23 0.98 -10.03
C PHE A 90 -13.91 1.17 -9.25
N GLY A 91 -12.87 0.50 -9.71
CA GLY A 91 -11.50 0.68 -9.24
C GLY A 91 -10.51 0.29 -10.34
N GLN A 92 -9.25 0.64 -10.12
CA GLN A 92 -8.12 0.27 -10.96
C GLN A 92 -6.86 0.08 -10.10
N LEU A 93 -5.98 -0.83 -10.52
CA LEU A 93 -4.62 -0.98 -10.02
C LEU A 93 -3.59 -0.76 -11.13
N ILE A 94 -2.49 -0.10 -10.79
CA ILE A 94 -1.26 -0.07 -11.61
C ILE A 94 -0.11 -0.64 -10.79
N ASN A 95 0.50 -1.72 -11.28
CA ASN A 95 1.70 -2.28 -10.67
C ASN A 95 2.88 -1.31 -10.83
N VAL A 96 3.61 -1.10 -9.75
CA VAL A 96 4.79 -0.23 -9.68
C VAL A 96 6.07 -1.05 -9.63
N SER A 97 6.08 -2.12 -8.83
CA SER A 97 7.21 -3.05 -8.73
C SER A 97 6.72 -4.47 -8.51
N ASN A 98 7.54 -5.44 -8.91
CA ASN A 98 7.36 -6.84 -8.59
C ASN A 98 8.72 -7.50 -8.41
N ALA A 99 8.94 -8.08 -7.24
CA ALA A 99 10.12 -8.91 -6.92
C ALA A 99 9.77 -10.39 -6.74
N ILE A 100 8.52 -10.78 -7.06
CA ILE A 100 8.00 -12.14 -6.86
C ILE A 100 8.08 -12.93 -8.17
N GLU A 101 8.73 -14.08 -8.12
CA GLU A 101 8.75 -15.07 -9.20
C GLU A 101 7.64 -16.12 -8.98
N GLY A 102 7.26 -16.87 -10.01
CA GLY A 102 6.30 -17.96 -9.86
C GLY A 102 4.83 -17.55 -9.81
N ILE A 103 4.50 -16.31 -10.22
CA ILE A 103 3.13 -15.77 -10.24
C ILE A 103 2.65 -15.34 -11.65
N GLY A 104 3.41 -15.68 -12.69
CA GLY A 104 3.10 -15.26 -14.06
C GLY A 104 3.39 -13.78 -14.38
N LYS A 105 4.19 -13.10 -13.53
CA LYS A 105 4.62 -11.71 -13.75
C LYS A 105 6.13 -11.62 -13.92
N ASN A 106 6.57 -10.64 -14.70
CA ASN A 106 7.99 -10.29 -14.79
C ASN A 106 8.48 -9.63 -13.51
N ILE A 107 9.78 -9.74 -13.24
CA ILE A 107 10.46 -8.95 -12.21
C ILE A 107 10.77 -7.57 -12.78
N PHE A 108 10.37 -6.51 -12.08
CA PHE A 108 10.64 -5.13 -12.45
C PHE A 108 10.50 -4.20 -11.25
N ASP A 109 11.07 -3.01 -11.37
CA ASP A 109 10.90 -1.94 -10.39
C ASP A 109 10.84 -0.58 -11.09
N ASN A 110 9.69 0.08 -11.00
CA ASN A 110 9.46 1.43 -11.50
C ASN A 110 9.20 2.42 -10.36
N SER A 111 9.47 2.07 -9.10
CA SER A 111 9.14 2.87 -7.92
C SER A 111 9.68 4.30 -7.99
N SER A 112 10.86 4.48 -8.57
CA SER A 112 11.50 5.78 -8.72
C SER A 112 10.69 6.77 -9.55
N ASN A 113 9.86 6.28 -10.48
CA ASN A 113 8.96 7.14 -11.27
C ASN A 113 7.88 7.79 -10.39
N TYR A 114 7.56 7.18 -9.25
CA TYR A 114 6.53 7.62 -8.31
C TYR A 114 7.12 8.39 -7.11
N GLY A 115 8.45 8.52 -7.01
CA GLY A 115 9.13 9.11 -5.84
C GLY A 115 9.45 8.12 -4.71
N SER A 116 9.14 6.83 -4.89
CA SER A 116 9.48 5.76 -3.96
C SER A 116 10.88 5.19 -4.22
N ASN A 117 11.61 4.81 -3.16
CA ASN A 117 12.94 4.22 -3.19
C ASN A 117 12.93 2.68 -3.17
N GLY A 118 11.85 2.06 -3.67
CA GLY A 118 11.74 0.62 -3.90
C GLY A 118 10.69 -0.06 -3.03
N GLN A 119 10.06 0.65 -2.10
CA GLN A 119 9.02 0.08 -1.24
C GLN A 119 7.69 -0.13 -1.98
N LEU A 120 7.31 0.81 -2.85
CA LEU A 120 5.99 0.86 -3.47
C LEU A 120 5.79 -0.28 -4.48
N LYS A 121 4.77 -1.12 -4.23
CA LYS A 121 4.41 -2.28 -5.06
C LYS A 121 3.33 -1.94 -6.08
N ALA A 122 2.30 -1.20 -5.67
CA ALA A 122 1.23 -0.79 -6.56
C ALA A 122 0.53 0.48 -6.08
N VAL A 123 -0.10 1.16 -7.02
CA VAL A 123 -0.99 2.30 -6.76
C VAL A 123 -2.37 1.97 -7.29
N MET A 124 -3.40 2.42 -6.59
CA MET A 124 -4.79 2.10 -6.90
C MET A 124 -5.65 3.35 -6.86
N HIS A 125 -6.75 3.31 -7.61
CA HIS A 125 -7.72 4.39 -7.70
C HIS A 125 -9.13 3.84 -7.42
N LEU A 126 -9.83 4.42 -6.45
CA LEU A 126 -11.21 4.11 -6.12
C LEU A 126 -12.08 5.33 -6.39
N THR A 127 -13.17 5.14 -7.12
CA THR A 127 -13.89 6.26 -7.74
C THR A 127 -15.03 6.83 -6.89
N ARG A 128 -15.14 6.37 -5.64
CA ARG A 128 -16.09 6.84 -4.61
C ARG A 128 -15.53 6.64 -3.20
N ARG A 129 -15.99 7.47 -2.26
CA ARG A 129 -15.56 7.44 -0.85
C ARG A 129 -15.83 6.12 -0.12
N ASP A 130 -16.90 5.40 -0.49
CA ASP A 130 -17.31 4.16 0.18
C ASP A 130 -16.63 2.91 -0.35
N TYR A 131 -15.90 3.00 -1.47
CA TYR A 131 -15.35 1.83 -2.16
C TYR A 131 -14.15 1.17 -1.46
N LEU A 132 -13.55 1.83 -0.48
CA LEU A 132 -12.56 1.17 0.39
C LEU A 132 -13.22 0.03 1.21
N ARG A 133 -14.49 0.19 1.56
CA ARG A 133 -15.26 -0.77 2.39
C ARG A 133 -16.24 -1.61 1.59
N ALA A 134 -17.01 -0.98 0.71
CA ALA A 134 -17.97 -1.67 -0.14
C ALA A 134 -17.28 -2.50 -1.24
N GLY A 135 -16.02 -2.18 -1.53
CA GLY A 135 -15.30 -2.71 -2.68
C GLY A 135 -15.33 -1.73 -3.86
N PRO A 136 -14.44 -1.92 -4.85
CA PRO A 136 -13.68 -3.15 -5.10
C PRO A 136 -12.27 -3.20 -4.49
N SER A 137 -11.98 -2.57 -3.35
CA SER A 137 -10.61 -2.51 -2.80
C SER A 137 -9.87 -3.86 -2.64
N LEU A 138 -10.55 -4.93 -2.19
CA LEU A 138 -9.94 -6.27 -2.12
C LEU A 138 -9.65 -6.88 -3.50
N HIS A 139 -10.47 -6.56 -4.50
CA HIS A 139 -10.30 -6.98 -5.88
C HIS A 139 -9.13 -6.23 -6.52
N GLU A 140 -9.09 -4.91 -6.37
CA GLU A 140 -8.00 -4.10 -6.90
C GLU A 140 -6.65 -4.52 -6.32
N ILE A 141 -6.53 -4.71 -5.00
CA ILE A 141 -5.26 -5.12 -4.40
C ILE A 141 -4.84 -6.53 -4.85
N MET A 142 -5.79 -7.42 -5.18
CA MET A 142 -5.48 -8.77 -5.67
C MET A 142 -4.80 -8.75 -7.05
N HIS A 143 -5.08 -7.74 -7.87
CA HIS A 143 -4.35 -7.54 -9.12
C HIS A 143 -2.85 -7.32 -8.92
N ASN A 144 -2.38 -7.03 -7.70
CA ASN A 144 -0.95 -7.03 -7.41
C ASN A 144 -0.31 -8.41 -7.68
N TRP A 145 -1.00 -9.50 -7.37
CA TRP A 145 -0.47 -10.86 -7.47
C TRP A 145 -1.07 -11.71 -8.61
N GLY A 146 -2.35 -11.55 -8.93
CA GLY A 146 -3.03 -12.45 -9.88
C GLY A 146 -4.03 -11.75 -10.81
N ASN A 147 -4.66 -12.48 -11.74
CA ASN A 147 -4.14 -13.68 -12.41
C ASN A 147 -3.28 -13.22 -13.60
N SER A 148 -2.01 -13.61 -13.70
CA SER A 148 -1.16 -13.21 -14.84
C SER A 148 -0.53 -14.37 -15.60
N GLY A 149 -0.71 -15.62 -15.15
CA GLY A 149 -0.01 -16.76 -15.72
C GLY A 149 -0.87 -17.98 -16.04
N ILE A 150 -2.12 -18.04 -15.57
CA ILE A 150 -3.07 -19.08 -16.00
C ILE A 150 -3.98 -18.48 -17.06
N TYR A 151 -3.98 -19.09 -18.25
CA TYR A 151 -4.85 -18.68 -19.34
C TYR A 151 -6.30 -19.02 -19.00
N THR A 152 -7.15 -18.00 -19.04
CA THR A 152 -8.58 -18.09 -18.72
C THR A 152 -9.37 -17.45 -19.86
N GLU A 153 -10.63 -17.83 -19.98
CA GLU A 153 -11.54 -17.26 -20.95
C GLU A 153 -12.87 -16.86 -20.33
N SER A 154 -13.59 -16.00 -21.05
CA SER A 154 -14.96 -15.59 -20.72
C SER A 154 -15.79 -15.42 -21.99
N VAL A 155 -17.07 -15.16 -21.81
CA VAL A 155 -18.05 -14.87 -22.86
C VAL A 155 -18.70 -13.51 -22.60
N SER A 156 -19.21 -12.87 -23.65
CA SER A 156 -19.78 -11.52 -23.56
C SER A 156 -21.27 -11.51 -23.23
N THR A 157 -21.93 -12.66 -23.35
CA THR A 157 -23.38 -12.82 -23.19
C THR A 157 -23.74 -14.26 -22.88
N THR A 158 -24.96 -14.48 -22.38
CA THR A 158 -25.63 -15.78 -22.38
C THR A 158 -26.11 -16.12 -23.80
N GLY A 159 -26.25 -17.41 -24.10
CA GLY A 159 -26.75 -17.95 -25.37
C GLY A 159 -26.03 -19.23 -25.78
N ASP A 160 -26.35 -19.69 -26.99
CA ASP A 160 -25.69 -20.80 -27.68
C ASP A 160 -24.74 -20.25 -28.78
N ASP A 161 -23.94 -21.14 -29.39
CA ASP A 161 -22.97 -20.82 -30.45
C ASP A 161 -22.02 -19.66 -30.09
N LEU A 162 -21.65 -19.59 -28.80
CA LEU A 162 -20.74 -18.59 -28.27
C LEU A 162 -19.32 -18.83 -28.77
N THR A 163 -18.55 -17.74 -28.79
CA THR A 163 -17.09 -17.79 -28.95
C THR A 163 -16.49 -17.10 -27.73
N SER A 164 -15.80 -17.87 -26.91
CA SER A 164 -15.06 -17.34 -25.77
C SER A 164 -13.82 -16.55 -26.20
N PHE A 165 -13.28 -15.75 -25.30
CA PHE A 165 -12.10 -14.94 -25.53
C PHE A 165 -11.20 -14.88 -24.29
N PRO A 166 -9.88 -14.65 -24.45
CA PRO A 166 -8.95 -14.52 -23.33
C PRO A 166 -9.43 -13.51 -22.29
N TYR A 167 -9.34 -13.86 -21.01
CA TYR A 167 -9.90 -13.08 -19.91
C TYR A 167 -8.94 -12.85 -18.73
N ILE A 168 -7.63 -12.80 -19.01
CA ILE A 168 -6.62 -12.32 -18.08
C ILE A 168 -6.81 -10.80 -17.87
N PRO A 169 -6.67 -10.26 -16.64
CA PRO A 169 -6.14 -10.90 -15.44
C PRO A 169 -7.18 -11.47 -14.46
N HIS A 170 -8.29 -11.99 -14.97
CA HIS A 170 -9.37 -12.56 -14.16
C HIS A 170 -9.42 -14.09 -14.27
N TRP A 171 -10.25 -14.70 -13.42
CA TRP A 171 -10.40 -16.16 -13.38
C TRP A 171 -11.40 -16.69 -14.42
N GLY A 172 -12.33 -15.88 -14.94
CA GLY A 172 -13.24 -16.34 -15.99
C GLY A 172 -14.05 -17.56 -15.54
N PHE A 173 -14.17 -18.57 -16.41
CA PHE A 173 -14.79 -19.86 -16.09
C PHE A 173 -13.81 -20.80 -15.39
N THR A 174 -13.41 -20.44 -14.17
CA THR A 174 -12.47 -21.23 -13.35
C THR A 174 -13.12 -21.57 -12.02
N GLY A 175 -13.01 -22.84 -11.64
CA GLY A 175 -13.33 -23.31 -10.30
C GLY A 175 -12.24 -22.90 -9.31
N GLY A 176 -12.63 -22.52 -8.11
CA GLY A 176 -11.72 -22.26 -7.00
C GLY A 176 -12.25 -22.82 -5.69
N SER A 177 -11.47 -22.72 -4.62
CA SER A 177 -11.95 -23.07 -3.27
C SER A 177 -13.17 -22.25 -2.83
N ASN A 178 -13.36 -21.09 -3.45
CA ASN A 178 -14.53 -20.22 -3.44
C ASN A 178 -14.51 -19.40 -4.75
N LYS A 179 -15.45 -18.47 -4.90
CA LYS A 179 -15.57 -17.61 -6.10
C LYS A 179 -14.44 -16.56 -6.26
N GLY A 180 -13.59 -16.34 -5.25
CA GLY A 180 -12.44 -15.43 -5.30
C GLY A 180 -12.76 -13.95 -5.52
N GLN A 181 -11.74 -13.12 -5.39
CA GLN A 181 -11.84 -11.68 -5.64
C GLN A 181 -11.77 -11.35 -7.14
N LEU A 182 -11.01 -12.09 -7.94
CA LEU A 182 -10.87 -11.87 -9.39
C LEU A 182 -11.80 -12.71 -10.27
N GLY A 183 -12.90 -13.20 -9.69
CA GLY A 183 -13.93 -13.97 -10.40
C GLY A 183 -13.77 -15.48 -10.29
N GLY A 184 -14.58 -16.21 -11.04
CA GLY A 184 -14.64 -17.67 -10.99
C GLY A 184 -15.74 -18.17 -10.05
N PHE A 185 -15.91 -19.49 -9.98
CA PHE A 185 -16.98 -20.14 -9.22
C PHE A 185 -16.41 -21.07 -8.13
N SER A 186 -17.25 -21.47 -7.19
CA SER A 186 -16.88 -22.46 -6.17
C SER A 186 -16.79 -23.86 -6.79
N GLN A 187 -15.59 -24.44 -6.89
CA GLN A 187 -15.34 -25.77 -7.50
C GLN A 187 -16.24 -26.88 -6.91
N SER A 188 -16.61 -26.78 -5.64
CA SER A 188 -17.47 -27.73 -4.94
C SER A 188 -18.91 -27.77 -5.47
N THR A 189 -19.34 -26.79 -6.25
CA THR A 189 -20.67 -26.70 -6.84
C THR A 189 -20.72 -27.22 -8.27
N LEU A 190 -19.56 -27.56 -8.85
CA LEU A 190 -19.46 -28.11 -10.19
C LEU A 190 -20.17 -29.46 -10.30
N ILE A 191 -21.16 -29.51 -11.19
CA ILE A 191 -21.85 -30.73 -11.60
C ILE A 191 -21.54 -30.97 -13.08
N GLU A 192 -21.04 -32.17 -13.38
CA GLU A 192 -20.82 -32.63 -14.76
C GLU A 192 -22.09 -33.31 -15.27
N ASN A 193 -22.76 -32.69 -16.26
CA ASN A 193 -23.98 -33.21 -16.86
C ASN A 193 -23.71 -34.25 -17.97
N GLY A 194 -22.44 -34.38 -18.36
CA GLY A 194 -21.98 -35.18 -19.50
C GLY A 194 -22.02 -34.38 -20.81
N GLY A 195 -21.30 -34.85 -21.83
CA GLY A 195 -21.28 -34.22 -23.15
C GLY A 195 -20.75 -32.78 -23.15
N ASN A 196 -19.71 -32.50 -22.35
CA ASN A 196 -19.12 -31.16 -22.19
C ASN A 196 -20.05 -30.10 -21.57
N SER A 197 -21.17 -30.53 -20.96
CA SER A 197 -22.08 -29.65 -20.23
C SER A 197 -21.82 -29.68 -18.72
N TYR A 198 -21.83 -28.49 -18.13
CA TYR A 198 -21.53 -28.24 -16.71
C TYR A 198 -22.58 -27.34 -16.08
N THR A 199 -22.81 -27.54 -14.79
CA THR A 199 -23.63 -26.68 -13.94
C THR A 199 -22.79 -26.23 -12.75
N VAL A 200 -22.91 -24.95 -12.36
CA VAL A 200 -22.30 -24.37 -11.16
C VAL A 200 -23.28 -23.40 -10.49
N GLU A 201 -23.04 -23.06 -9.22
CA GLU A 201 -23.71 -21.91 -8.59
C GLU A 201 -23.35 -20.59 -9.29
N ASP A 202 -24.12 -19.55 -9.01
CA ASP A 202 -23.91 -18.20 -9.54
C ASP A 202 -22.46 -17.71 -9.42
N PHE A 203 -21.95 -17.01 -10.43
CA PHE A 203 -20.64 -16.38 -10.31
C PHE A 203 -20.45 -15.26 -11.33
N GLY A 204 -19.51 -14.37 -11.03
CA GLY A 204 -18.95 -13.42 -11.98
C GLY A 204 -17.62 -13.91 -12.53
N PRO A 205 -17.38 -13.81 -13.85
CA PRO A 205 -16.09 -14.17 -14.43
C PRO A 205 -14.97 -13.19 -14.05
N ASN A 206 -15.30 -11.99 -13.56
CA ASN A 206 -14.33 -10.96 -13.15
C ASN A 206 -14.30 -10.66 -11.64
N ALA A 207 -15.45 -10.71 -10.96
CA ALA A 207 -15.59 -10.30 -9.57
C ALA A 207 -16.89 -10.86 -8.99
N ASN A 208 -16.92 -11.03 -7.67
CA ASN A 208 -18.05 -11.66 -6.98
C ASN A 208 -18.59 -10.81 -5.82
N GLY A 209 -18.88 -9.52 -6.06
CA GLY A 209 -19.62 -8.67 -5.10
C GLY A 209 -18.79 -7.71 -4.25
N GLY A 210 -17.66 -7.21 -4.77
CA GLY A 210 -16.81 -6.27 -4.06
C GLY A 210 -16.11 -6.95 -2.90
N ASN A 211 -16.15 -6.37 -1.70
CA ASN A 211 -15.44 -6.92 -0.55
C ASN A 211 -16.17 -8.08 0.17
N SER A 212 -17.30 -8.56 -0.35
CA SER A 212 -18.11 -9.60 0.30
C SER A 212 -17.50 -11.01 0.23
N VAL A 213 -16.52 -11.24 -0.64
CA VAL A 213 -15.89 -12.55 -0.86
C VAL A 213 -14.44 -12.54 -0.33
N PRO A 214 -13.97 -13.58 0.38
CA PRO A 214 -12.57 -13.68 0.76
C PRO A 214 -11.71 -14.13 -0.43
N TYR A 215 -10.38 -14.11 -0.28
CA TYR A 215 -9.50 -14.67 -1.30
C TYR A 215 -9.66 -16.19 -1.42
N SER A 216 -9.55 -16.71 -2.64
CA SER A 216 -9.48 -18.16 -2.88
C SER A 216 -8.11 -18.73 -2.46
N GLN A 217 -7.98 -20.05 -2.30
CA GLN A 217 -6.70 -20.71 -2.02
C GLN A 217 -5.64 -20.35 -3.08
N MET A 218 -6.01 -20.31 -4.37
CA MET A 218 -5.09 -19.93 -5.44
C MET A 218 -4.64 -18.46 -5.30
N GLU A 219 -5.58 -17.56 -4.98
CA GLU A 219 -5.26 -16.15 -4.72
C GLU A 219 -4.32 -16.01 -3.50
N LEU A 220 -4.62 -16.71 -2.40
CA LEU A 220 -3.78 -16.75 -1.20
C LEU A 220 -2.39 -17.32 -1.48
N TYR A 221 -2.27 -18.36 -2.31
CA TYR A 221 -0.97 -18.89 -2.73
C TYR A 221 -0.17 -17.86 -3.53
N LEU A 222 -0.80 -17.17 -4.50
CA LEU A 222 -0.14 -16.11 -5.28
C LEU A 222 0.32 -14.94 -4.39
N MET A 223 -0.49 -14.56 -3.40
CA MET A 223 -0.12 -13.60 -2.36
C MET A 223 1.04 -14.09 -1.48
N GLY A 224 1.30 -15.40 -1.46
CA GLY A 224 2.31 -16.04 -0.62
C GLY A 224 1.83 -16.31 0.80
N MET A 225 0.52 -16.36 1.03
CA MET A 225 -0.09 -16.58 2.34
C MET A 225 -0.09 -18.05 2.75
N ILE A 226 -0.25 -18.96 1.78
CA ILE A 226 -0.31 -20.42 2.00
C ILE A 226 0.68 -21.16 1.08
N PRO A 227 1.14 -22.37 1.44
CA PRO A 227 1.95 -23.21 0.54
C PRO A 227 1.11 -23.76 -0.62
N ILE A 228 1.78 -24.15 -1.70
CA ILE A 228 1.12 -24.80 -2.85
C ILE A 228 0.43 -26.12 -2.50
N THR A 229 0.85 -26.77 -1.41
CA THR A 229 0.23 -28.00 -0.89
C THR A 229 -1.18 -27.80 -0.34
N ASP A 230 -1.54 -26.56 -0.02
CA ASP A 230 -2.85 -26.18 0.53
C ASP A 230 -3.78 -25.63 -0.57
N VAL A 231 -3.33 -25.65 -1.84
CA VAL A 231 -4.16 -25.34 -3.01
C VAL A 231 -4.74 -26.65 -3.54
N ASP A 232 -6.03 -26.84 -3.33
CA ASP A 232 -6.76 -27.99 -3.87
C ASP A 232 -6.77 -27.93 -5.41
N PRO A 233 -6.75 -29.09 -6.10
CA PRO A 233 -6.89 -29.11 -7.55
C PRO A 233 -8.19 -28.44 -7.99
N PHE A 234 -8.10 -27.63 -9.04
CA PHE A 234 -9.24 -26.90 -9.58
C PHE A 234 -9.27 -26.90 -11.10
N ASP A 235 -10.44 -26.65 -11.68
CA ASP A 235 -10.67 -26.73 -13.12
C ASP A 235 -10.73 -25.34 -13.76
N VAL A 236 -10.08 -25.21 -14.91
CA VAL A 236 -10.21 -24.06 -15.82
C VAL A 236 -10.90 -24.54 -17.09
N PHE A 237 -11.96 -23.84 -17.49
CA PHE A 237 -12.72 -24.12 -18.70
C PHE A 237 -12.42 -23.08 -19.78
N THR A 238 -12.20 -23.55 -20.99
CA THR A 238 -11.96 -22.72 -22.18
C THR A 238 -12.75 -23.26 -23.36
N ASP A 239 -12.81 -22.48 -24.44
CA ASP A 239 -13.68 -22.75 -25.59
C ASP A 239 -15.14 -22.93 -25.14
N ILE A 240 -15.66 -21.90 -24.47
CA ILE A 240 -17.04 -21.85 -23.95
C ILE A 240 -17.98 -21.61 -25.13
N THR A 241 -18.87 -22.58 -25.39
CA THR A 241 -19.76 -22.58 -26.56
C THR A 241 -21.21 -22.24 -26.23
N SER A 242 -21.61 -22.37 -24.96
CA SER A 242 -22.93 -21.92 -24.51
C SER A 242 -22.91 -21.50 -23.04
N LEU A 243 -23.81 -20.60 -22.67
CA LEU A 243 -24.07 -20.17 -21.30
C LEU A 243 -25.55 -19.85 -21.15
N SER A 244 -26.20 -20.46 -20.18
CA SER A 244 -27.54 -20.09 -19.70
C SER A 244 -27.53 -19.94 -18.20
N VAL A 245 -28.38 -19.06 -17.68
CA VAL A 245 -28.46 -18.74 -16.25
C VAL A 245 -29.91 -18.85 -15.78
N THR A 246 -30.10 -19.39 -14.59
CA THR A 246 -31.41 -19.70 -14.02
C THR A 246 -31.48 -19.14 -12.59
N PRO A 247 -32.57 -18.43 -12.21
CA PRO A 247 -33.49 -17.73 -13.10
C PRO A 247 -32.78 -16.56 -13.83
N PRO A 248 -33.26 -16.10 -15.00
CA PRO A 248 -32.55 -15.10 -15.80
C PRO A 248 -32.32 -13.73 -15.13
N ASP A 249 -33.19 -13.34 -14.21
CA ASP A 249 -33.18 -12.00 -13.59
C ASP A 249 -32.37 -11.93 -12.27
N ASP A 250 -32.15 -13.07 -11.62
CA ASP A 250 -31.44 -13.20 -10.34
C ASP A 250 -30.85 -14.62 -10.23
N PRO A 251 -29.82 -14.92 -11.05
CA PRO A 251 -29.41 -16.29 -11.27
C PRO A 251 -28.74 -16.88 -10.03
N ASP A 252 -29.19 -18.05 -9.62
CA ASP A 252 -28.56 -18.90 -8.60
C ASP A 252 -27.80 -20.08 -9.22
N GLU A 253 -28.07 -20.41 -10.48
CA GLU A 253 -27.47 -21.53 -11.22
C GLU A 253 -27.02 -21.11 -12.63
N PHE A 254 -25.80 -21.51 -13.00
CA PHE A 254 -25.19 -21.26 -14.30
C PHE A 254 -24.94 -22.59 -14.99
N HIS A 255 -25.43 -22.73 -16.22
CA HIS A 255 -25.19 -23.89 -17.07
C HIS A 255 -24.38 -23.47 -18.28
N PHE A 256 -23.27 -24.16 -18.56
CA PHE A 256 -22.43 -23.83 -19.70
C PHE A 256 -21.90 -25.08 -20.37
N GLU A 257 -21.55 -24.95 -21.65
CA GLU A 257 -20.78 -25.95 -22.38
C GLU A 257 -19.39 -25.41 -22.68
N ALA A 258 -18.38 -26.27 -22.53
CA ALA A 258 -16.99 -25.94 -22.78
C ALA A 258 -16.26 -27.13 -23.42
N ASN A 259 -15.59 -26.93 -24.54
CA ASN A 259 -14.89 -28.02 -25.22
C ASN A 259 -13.60 -28.43 -24.52
N ASP A 260 -12.97 -27.49 -23.81
CA ASP A 260 -11.70 -27.71 -23.13
C ASP A 260 -11.85 -27.52 -21.61
N ARG A 261 -11.29 -28.48 -20.86
CA ARG A 261 -11.16 -28.43 -19.41
C ARG A 261 -9.75 -28.85 -19.02
N THR A 262 -9.11 -28.03 -18.21
CA THR A 262 -7.79 -28.33 -17.63
C THR A 262 -7.87 -28.32 -16.12
N THR A 263 -7.53 -29.44 -15.49
CA THR A 263 -7.41 -29.53 -14.02
C THR A 263 -6.00 -29.11 -13.58
N TYR A 264 -5.91 -27.96 -12.92
CA TYR A 264 -4.69 -27.44 -12.31
C TYR A 264 -4.45 -28.12 -10.97
N THR A 265 -3.48 -29.04 -10.96
CA THR A 265 -2.90 -29.61 -9.72
C THR A 265 -1.72 -28.75 -9.25
N PRO A 266 -1.31 -28.85 -7.97
CA PRO A 266 -0.07 -28.24 -7.48
C PRO A 266 1.14 -28.39 -8.43
N ALA A 267 1.35 -29.60 -8.97
CA ALA A 267 2.43 -29.87 -9.90
C ALA A 267 2.27 -29.14 -11.25
N LEU A 268 1.03 -29.06 -11.77
CA LEU A 268 0.78 -28.33 -13.02
C LEU A 268 0.96 -26.82 -12.82
N ILE A 269 0.50 -26.27 -11.68
CA ILE A 269 0.67 -24.87 -11.32
C ILE A 269 2.16 -24.51 -11.29
N GLU A 270 3.00 -25.28 -10.58
CA GLU A 270 4.45 -25.02 -10.52
C GLU A 270 5.12 -25.18 -11.89
N SER A 271 4.69 -26.15 -12.71
CA SER A 271 5.26 -26.31 -14.05
C SER A 271 4.87 -25.18 -15.01
N THR A 272 3.71 -24.53 -14.77
CA THR A 272 3.19 -23.43 -15.59
C THR A 272 3.77 -22.09 -15.17
N LEU A 273 3.78 -21.81 -13.86
CA LEU A 273 4.19 -20.51 -13.32
C LEU A 273 5.65 -20.47 -12.88
N GLY A 274 6.25 -21.62 -12.58
CA GLY A 274 7.44 -21.74 -11.76
C GLY A 274 7.10 -21.84 -10.27
N THR A 275 8.05 -22.34 -9.47
CA THR A 275 7.93 -22.29 -8.00
C THR A 275 7.94 -20.84 -7.53
N ARG A 276 7.01 -20.48 -6.65
CA ARG A 276 6.91 -19.12 -6.11
C ARG A 276 8.12 -18.77 -5.23
N THR A 277 8.76 -17.64 -5.54
CA THR A 277 9.88 -17.08 -4.77
C THR A 277 9.59 -15.60 -4.47
N PRO A 278 9.64 -15.14 -3.19
CA PRO A 278 9.90 -15.92 -1.97
C PRO A 278 8.88 -17.04 -1.73
N SER A 279 9.22 -18.02 -0.89
CA SER A 279 8.26 -19.04 -0.47
C SER A 279 7.16 -18.43 0.41
N TYR A 280 6.09 -19.16 0.70
CA TYR A 280 5.06 -18.69 1.63
C TYR A 280 5.62 -18.39 3.05
N ILE A 281 6.73 -19.04 3.45
CA ILE A 281 7.40 -18.82 4.74
C ILE A 281 8.04 -17.43 4.78
N ASP A 282 8.71 -17.04 3.71
CA ASP A 282 9.53 -15.82 3.66
C ASP A 282 8.78 -14.63 3.04
N SER A 283 7.56 -14.86 2.54
CA SER A 283 6.75 -13.81 1.93
C SER A 283 6.24 -12.83 2.97
N GLN A 284 6.32 -11.54 2.66
CA GLN A 284 5.68 -10.47 3.41
C GLN A 284 4.20 -10.79 3.68
N LYS A 285 3.78 -10.57 4.94
CA LYS A 285 2.41 -10.78 5.43
C LYS A 285 1.77 -9.50 5.92
N ASP A 286 2.61 -8.61 6.43
CA ASP A 286 2.23 -7.31 6.95
C ASP A 286 2.59 -6.24 5.92
N PHE A 287 1.57 -5.55 5.43
CA PHE A 287 1.70 -4.50 4.42
C PHE A 287 1.29 -3.16 5.00
N LYS A 288 1.80 -2.08 4.41
CA LYS A 288 1.37 -0.71 4.70
C LYS A 288 0.65 -0.07 3.52
N LEU A 289 -0.46 0.60 3.82
CA LEU A 289 -1.32 1.27 2.85
C LEU A 289 -1.52 2.74 3.22
N LEU A 290 -1.16 3.64 2.30
CA LEU A 290 -1.62 5.03 2.37
C LEU A 290 -3.03 5.14 1.79
N VAL A 291 -3.98 5.60 2.61
CA VAL A 291 -5.32 6.00 2.17
C VAL A 291 -5.36 7.50 1.98
N LEU A 292 -5.41 7.94 0.71
CA LEU A 292 -5.36 9.36 0.33
C LEU A 292 -6.62 9.76 -0.44
N ILE A 293 -7.37 10.73 0.08
CA ILE A 293 -8.59 11.24 -0.56
C ILE A 293 -8.24 12.40 -1.49
N LEU A 294 -8.55 12.28 -2.78
CA LEU A 294 -8.43 13.37 -3.74
C LEU A 294 -9.67 14.26 -3.65
N THR A 295 -9.48 15.57 -3.55
CA THR A 295 -10.59 16.53 -3.41
C THR A 295 -10.26 17.88 -4.04
N ASP A 296 -11.27 18.61 -4.49
CA ASP A 296 -11.15 20.00 -4.99
C ASP A 296 -11.51 21.07 -3.95
N THR A 297 -11.99 20.62 -2.80
CA THR A 297 -12.36 21.44 -1.64
C THR A 297 -11.98 20.73 -0.36
N PRO A 298 -11.64 21.43 0.75
CA PRO A 298 -11.35 20.77 2.01
C PRO A 298 -12.48 19.83 2.44
N LEU A 299 -12.14 18.64 2.93
CA LEU A 299 -13.14 17.69 3.41
C LEU A 299 -13.92 18.26 4.60
N SER A 300 -15.23 18.07 4.58
CA SER A 300 -16.07 18.33 5.75
C SER A 300 -15.80 17.31 6.86
N THR A 301 -16.18 17.64 8.10
CA THR A 301 -16.07 16.72 9.25
C THR A 301 -16.71 15.37 8.98
N ASN A 302 -17.92 15.34 8.39
CA ASN A 302 -18.60 14.08 8.08
C ASN A 302 -17.86 13.24 7.03
N GLN A 303 -17.22 13.89 6.04
CA GLN A 303 -16.41 13.17 5.05
C GLN A 303 -15.15 12.59 5.71
N TRP A 304 -14.47 13.37 6.56
CA TRP A 304 -13.33 12.90 7.35
C TRP A 304 -13.69 11.70 8.24
N ASP A 305 -14.76 11.82 9.02
CA ASP A 305 -15.23 10.77 9.92
C ASP A 305 -15.53 9.48 9.14
N LEU A 306 -16.20 9.59 7.99
CA LEU A 306 -16.52 8.45 7.13
C LEU A 306 -15.26 7.75 6.61
N VAL A 307 -14.33 8.49 6.01
CA VAL A 307 -13.13 7.87 5.41
C VAL A 307 -12.18 7.33 6.49
N ASN A 308 -12.12 7.96 7.67
CA ASN A 308 -11.34 7.49 8.80
C ASN A 308 -11.90 6.19 9.38
N ASP A 309 -13.23 6.09 9.54
CA ASP A 309 -13.91 4.86 9.95
C ASP A 309 -13.71 3.73 8.91
N HIS A 310 -13.83 4.06 7.62
CA HIS A 310 -13.58 3.10 6.55
C HIS A 310 -12.14 2.58 6.54
N SER A 311 -11.16 3.48 6.71
CA SER A 311 -9.75 3.14 6.79
C SER A 311 -9.42 2.28 8.00
N GLU A 312 -9.97 2.61 9.17
CA GLU A 312 -9.80 1.84 10.40
C GLU A 312 -10.32 0.42 10.21
N LYS A 313 -11.58 0.26 9.79
CA LYS A 313 -12.18 -1.07 9.67
C LYS A 313 -11.50 -1.90 8.58
N PHE A 314 -11.09 -1.28 7.46
CA PHE A 314 -10.42 -2.00 6.37
C PHE A 314 -9.00 -2.46 6.74
N GLY A 315 -8.25 -1.66 7.49
CA GLY A 315 -6.89 -1.99 7.94
C GLY A 315 -6.81 -2.74 9.27
N ARG A 316 -7.94 -3.00 9.93
CA ARG A 316 -7.97 -3.67 11.24
C ARG A 316 -7.43 -5.11 11.13
N PRO A 317 -6.45 -5.51 11.95
CA PRO A 317 -5.92 -6.89 11.97
C PRO A 317 -6.78 -7.82 12.84
N ALA A 318 -8.11 -7.70 12.71
CA ALA A 318 -9.11 -8.46 13.45
C ALA A 318 -10.46 -8.31 12.72
N SER A 319 -11.44 -9.16 13.08
CA SER A 319 -12.79 -8.94 12.60
C SER A 319 -13.32 -7.57 13.04
N ASP A 320 -14.08 -6.94 12.15
CA ASP A 320 -14.79 -5.69 12.41
C ASP A 320 -16.29 -5.90 12.66
N ASP A 321 -16.71 -7.16 12.82
CA ASP A 321 -18.09 -7.62 12.99
C ASP A 321 -19.04 -7.22 11.85
N ALA A 322 -18.51 -6.82 10.69
CA ALA A 322 -19.32 -6.54 9.51
C ALA A 322 -19.87 -7.85 8.93
N SER A 323 -21.19 -7.91 8.76
CA SER A 323 -21.87 -9.13 8.31
C SER A 323 -21.81 -9.41 6.81
N HIS A 324 -21.33 -8.47 6.00
CA HIS A 324 -21.45 -8.53 4.53
C HIS A 324 -20.19 -8.11 3.76
N THR A 325 -19.15 -7.62 4.44
CA THR A 325 -17.89 -7.24 3.78
C THR A 325 -16.73 -7.67 4.64
N ASN A 326 -15.68 -8.16 4.00
CA ASN A 326 -14.43 -8.52 4.64
C ASN A 326 -13.51 -7.29 4.66
N ASN A 327 -12.74 -7.15 5.73
CA ASN A 327 -11.50 -6.38 5.69
C ASN A 327 -10.33 -7.25 5.15
N PHE A 328 -9.13 -6.67 4.99
CA PHE A 328 -8.00 -7.42 4.42
C PHE A 328 -7.58 -8.62 5.28
N TRP A 329 -7.64 -8.48 6.61
CA TRP A 329 -7.31 -9.57 7.53
C TRP A 329 -8.32 -10.72 7.40
N GLU A 330 -9.62 -10.44 7.39
CA GLU A 330 -10.69 -11.43 7.19
C GLU A 330 -10.57 -12.11 5.82
N ALA A 331 -10.36 -11.33 4.76
CA ALA A 331 -10.23 -11.85 3.40
C ALA A 331 -9.02 -12.77 3.22
N THR A 332 -7.99 -12.62 4.05
CA THR A 332 -6.80 -13.48 4.09
C THR A 332 -6.88 -14.61 5.12
N ASN A 333 -8.06 -14.88 5.69
CA ASN A 333 -8.26 -15.85 6.78
C ASN A 333 -7.37 -15.59 8.00
N GLY A 334 -7.09 -14.31 8.25
CA GLY A 334 -6.28 -13.82 9.37
C GLY A 334 -4.77 -13.98 9.21
N ILE A 335 -4.29 -14.31 8.01
CA ILE A 335 -2.87 -14.53 7.72
C ILE A 335 -2.14 -13.22 7.44
N GLY A 336 -2.76 -12.32 6.66
CA GLY A 336 -2.17 -11.05 6.25
C GLY A 336 -2.71 -9.86 7.05
N THR A 337 -1.91 -8.80 7.15
CA THR A 337 -2.35 -7.52 7.72
C THR A 337 -2.06 -6.37 6.74
N LEU A 338 -2.85 -5.30 6.83
CA LEU A 338 -2.71 -4.11 5.99
C LEU A 338 -2.90 -2.87 6.87
N GLU A 339 -1.79 -2.31 7.35
CA GLU A 339 -1.79 -1.13 8.20
C GLU A 339 -2.14 0.12 7.39
N THR A 340 -3.20 0.83 7.77
CA THR A 340 -3.62 2.12 7.18
C THR A 340 -3.30 3.32 8.08
N GLY A 341 -2.70 3.09 9.25
CA GLY A 341 -2.51 4.06 10.33
C GLY A 341 -1.12 4.72 10.39
N ASN A 342 -0.92 5.48 11.46
CA ASN A 342 0.37 6.05 11.87
C ASN A 342 1.05 6.95 10.80
N LEU A 343 0.25 7.65 9.99
CA LEU A 343 0.76 8.49 8.89
C LEU A 343 1.72 9.60 9.34
N PHE A 344 1.65 10.05 10.59
CA PHE A 344 2.62 11.00 11.15
C PHE A 344 4.03 10.43 11.29
N ASP A 345 4.18 9.11 11.46
CA ASP A 345 5.47 8.44 11.50
C ASP A 345 6.06 8.24 10.09
N SER A 346 5.20 8.32 9.06
CA SER A 346 5.53 8.14 7.65
C SER A 346 5.77 9.46 6.91
N LEU A 347 5.97 10.60 7.59
CA LEU A 347 6.28 11.87 6.93
C LEU A 347 7.67 11.84 6.26
N GLY A 348 7.73 12.34 5.02
CA GLY A 348 8.93 12.39 4.15
C GLY A 348 9.79 13.61 4.43
N ILE A 349 9.19 14.61 5.07
CA ILE A 349 9.95 15.62 5.80
C ILE A 349 10.56 14.89 6.99
N ASP A 350 11.85 14.63 6.87
CA ASP A 350 12.71 14.44 8.03
C ASP A 350 12.38 15.61 8.97
N HIS A 351 11.67 15.35 10.08
CA HIS A 351 11.56 16.34 11.14
C HIS A 351 13.01 16.51 11.61
N SER A 352 13.71 17.46 10.99
CA SER A 352 15.08 17.76 11.34
C SER A 352 14.97 18.22 12.77
N VAL A 353 15.40 17.40 13.72
CA VAL A 353 15.36 17.82 15.13
C VAL A 353 16.11 19.13 15.18
N THR A 354 15.37 20.18 15.46
CA THR A 354 15.89 21.54 15.47
C THR A 354 16.35 21.86 16.88
N SER A 355 17.05 22.98 17.02
CA SER A 355 17.36 23.51 18.34
C SER A 355 16.08 23.78 19.15
N SER A 356 14.95 24.17 18.54
CA SER A 356 13.70 24.44 19.28
C SER A 356 13.07 23.21 19.93
N ASP A 357 13.41 22.01 19.48
CA ASP A 357 12.77 20.78 19.95
C ASP A 357 13.43 20.23 21.22
N ILE A 358 14.57 20.80 21.59
CA ILE A 358 15.35 20.44 22.78
C ILE A 358 15.56 21.70 23.63
N GLU A 359 15.03 21.71 24.85
CA GLU A 359 15.33 22.77 25.81
C GLU A 359 16.29 22.26 26.88
N ILE A 360 17.20 23.14 27.33
CA ILE A 360 18.15 22.84 28.40
C ILE A 360 18.08 23.95 29.43
N TYR A 361 17.82 23.59 30.69
CA TYR A 361 17.74 24.55 31.78
C TYR A 361 18.26 23.99 33.11
N PRO A 362 18.79 24.83 34.01
CA PRO A 362 19.12 26.23 33.80
C PRO A 362 20.42 26.40 32.99
N ILE A 363 20.49 27.46 32.18
CA ILE A 363 21.75 27.94 31.58
C ILE A 363 21.87 29.44 31.93
N PRO A 364 22.90 29.87 32.70
CA PRO A 364 23.99 29.08 33.25
C PRO A 364 23.56 28.09 34.36
N THR A 365 24.28 26.98 34.49
CA THR A 365 24.07 25.96 35.54
C THR A 365 25.18 26.01 36.61
N LYS A 366 24.86 25.52 37.82
CA LYS A 366 25.85 25.20 38.87
C LYS A 366 26.07 23.70 38.99
N ASP A 367 25.01 22.93 39.22
CA ASP A 367 25.18 21.51 39.58
C ASP A 367 24.50 20.58 38.59
N ASN A 368 23.35 20.93 38.03
CA ASN A 368 22.59 20.05 37.14
C ASN A 368 21.95 20.82 35.99
N ILE A 369 21.74 20.14 34.87
CA ILE A 369 20.85 20.58 33.80
C ILE A 369 19.76 19.56 33.57
N LEU A 370 18.56 20.06 33.28
CA LEU A 370 17.40 19.33 32.82
C LEU A 370 17.24 19.58 31.32
N ILE A 371 17.01 18.50 30.59
CA ILE A 371 16.81 18.46 29.16
C ILE A 371 15.38 18.02 28.91
N THR A 372 14.60 18.85 28.22
CA THR A 372 13.24 18.56 27.79
C THR A 372 13.15 18.41 26.28
N PHE A 373 12.29 17.49 25.82
CA PHE A 373 11.98 17.29 24.42
C PHE A 373 10.52 17.70 24.15
N ASN A 374 10.31 18.54 23.14
CA ASN A 374 8.98 19.07 22.80
C ASN A 374 8.14 18.09 21.97
N ASP A 375 8.80 17.24 21.16
CA ASP A 375 8.18 16.17 20.37
C ASP A 375 8.76 14.79 20.72
N GLN A 376 8.18 13.70 20.17
CA GLN A 376 8.70 12.34 20.30
C GLN A 376 10.03 12.19 19.54
N VAL A 377 11.12 12.67 20.15
CA VAL A 377 12.48 12.59 19.59
C VAL A 377 13.20 11.35 20.11
N ASN A 378 13.58 10.44 19.20
CA ASN A 378 14.36 9.25 19.53
C ASN A 378 15.87 9.55 19.50
N ILE A 379 16.45 9.81 20.67
CA ILE A 379 17.89 10.02 20.87
C ILE A 379 18.60 8.68 21.06
N THR A 380 19.59 8.39 20.19
CA THR A 380 20.46 7.20 20.32
C THR A 380 21.71 7.48 21.12
N SER A 381 22.21 8.72 21.10
CA SER A 381 23.43 9.08 21.83
C SER A 381 23.45 10.55 22.20
N THR A 382 23.88 10.85 23.43
CA THR A 382 24.16 12.22 23.87
C THR A 382 25.61 12.35 24.30
N LEU A 383 26.33 13.32 23.75
CA LEU A 383 27.78 13.47 23.89
C LEU A 383 28.10 14.87 24.41
N LEU A 384 28.98 14.98 25.41
CA LEU A 384 29.43 16.26 25.96
C LEU A 384 30.85 16.57 25.53
N TYR A 385 31.05 17.79 25.05
CA TYR A 385 32.33 18.30 24.56
C TYR A 385 32.75 19.58 25.31
N ASN A 386 34.05 19.76 25.51
CA ASN A 386 34.61 21.04 25.96
C ASN A 386 34.82 22.01 24.77
N VAL A 387 35.25 23.25 25.06
CA VAL A 387 35.54 24.27 24.02
C VAL A 387 36.65 23.90 23.04
N LEU A 388 37.48 22.90 23.37
CA LEU A 388 38.54 22.40 22.48
C LEU A 388 38.04 21.28 21.54
N GLY A 389 36.75 20.93 21.60
CA GLY A 389 36.15 19.86 20.80
C GLY A 389 36.48 18.45 21.31
N GLN A 390 37.02 18.31 22.53
CA GLN A 390 37.29 17.01 23.12
C GLN A 390 36.02 16.44 23.76
N LYS A 391 35.68 15.19 23.43
CA LYS A 391 34.60 14.45 24.10
C LYS A 391 35.01 14.18 25.55
N ILE A 392 34.22 14.67 26.49
CA ILE A 392 34.45 14.55 27.94
C ILE A 392 33.33 13.81 28.67
N GLY A 393 32.22 13.50 27.98
CA GLY A 393 31.12 12.74 28.54
C GLY A 393 30.24 12.08 27.47
N ALA A 394 29.51 11.04 27.87
CA ALA A 394 28.47 10.40 27.08
C ALA A 394 27.32 9.99 28.01
N TYR A 395 26.09 10.21 27.58
CA TYR A 395 24.88 9.97 28.35
C TYR A 395 23.89 9.15 27.51
N GLU A 396 23.32 8.13 28.12
CA GLU A 396 22.24 7.33 27.56
C GLU A 396 20.92 7.83 28.13
N PHE A 397 20.04 8.30 27.26
CA PHE A 397 18.66 8.61 27.63
C PHE A 397 17.80 7.40 27.27
N LYS A 398 17.05 6.89 28.25
CA LYS A 398 16.13 5.76 28.03
C LYS A 398 14.82 6.33 27.48
N GLY A 399 14.47 5.94 26.25
CA GLY A 399 13.32 6.45 25.51
C GLY A 399 11.98 6.32 26.25
N SER A 400 11.09 7.29 26.00
CA SER A 400 9.77 7.61 26.59
C SER A 400 9.74 8.64 27.74
N LEU A 401 10.87 9.07 28.31
CA LEU A 401 10.90 10.19 29.25
C LEU A 401 11.22 11.49 28.51
N ASN A 402 10.24 12.40 28.42
CA ASN A 402 10.40 13.75 27.86
C ASN A 402 11.36 14.65 28.67
N GLN A 403 11.99 14.12 29.72
CA GLN A 403 12.83 14.83 30.68
C GLN A 403 14.03 13.98 31.11
N ASN A 404 15.24 14.53 30.97
CA ASN A 404 16.49 13.87 31.36
C ASN A 404 17.41 14.84 32.11
N ASN A 405 18.17 14.36 33.09
CA ASN A 405 19.10 15.18 33.87
C ASN A 405 20.56 14.80 33.61
N ILE A 406 21.44 15.81 33.59
CA ILE A 406 22.89 15.63 33.60
C ILE A 406 23.48 16.38 34.80
N ASP A 407 24.27 15.66 35.59
CA ASP A 407 25.08 16.22 36.68
C ASP A 407 26.34 16.88 36.11
N MET A 408 26.43 18.19 36.36
CA MET A 408 27.50 19.09 35.94
C MET A 408 28.44 19.48 37.09
N SER A 409 28.20 19.01 38.32
CA SER A 409 28.94 19.44 39.54
C SER A 409 30.45 19.19 39.46
N ASN A 410 30.86 18.09 38.82
CA ASN A 410 32.25 17.68 38.72
C ASN A 410 33.02 18.35 37.57
N TYR A 411 32.34 19.17 36.75
CA TYR A 411 32.97 19.87 35.65
C TYR A 411 33.39 21.29 36.07
N PRO A 412 34.60 21.75 35.70
CA PRO A 412 35.03 23.13 35.96
C PRO A 412 34.10 24.18 35.35
N SER A 413 34.08 25.37 35.92
CA SER A 413 33.39 26.53 35.33
C SER A 413 33.89 26.79 33.91
N GLY A 414 32.96 27.00 32.97
CA GLY A 414 33.31 27.12 31.55
C GLY A 414 32.14 26.92 30.60
N VAL A 415 32.46 26.88 29.31
CA VAL A 415 31.51 26.62 28.23
C VAL A 415 31.65 25.17 27.77
N TYR A 416 30.52 24.52 27.54
CA TYR A 416 30.45 23.15 27.04
C TYR A 416 29.45 23.05 25.90
N TYR A 417 29.57 21.99 25.10
CA TYR A 417 28.66 21.69 24.01
C TYR A 417 28.09 20.29 24.21
N LEU A 418 26.77 20.19 24.29
CA LEU A 418 26.05 18.93 24.40
C LEU A 418 25.45 18.61 23.04
N THR A 419 25.87 17.49 22.47
CA THR A 419 25.49 17.02 21.14
C THR A 419 24.57 15.83 21.27
N PHE A 420 23.40 15.91 20.63
CA PHE A 420 22.39 14.88 20.56
C PHE A 420 22.43 14.24 19.18
N ILE A 421 22.45 12.91 19.13
CA ILE A 421 22.41 12.10 17.92
C ILE A 421 21.11 11.30 17.95
N THR A 422 20.31 11.41 16.90
CA THR A 422 19.04 10.69 16.78
C THR A 422 19.25 9.29 16.17
N ASN A 423 18.22 8.45 16.22
CA ASN A 423 18.20 7.17 15.49
C ASN A 423 18.30 7.32 13.97
N LYS A 424 18.04 8.53 13.46
CA LYS A 424 18.20 8.92 12.06
C LYS A 424 19.53 9.63 11.77
N ASN A 425 20.52 9.56 12.68
CA ASN A 425 21.84 10.20 12.57
C ASN A 425 21.83 11.74 12.46
N GLN A 426 20.73 12.40 12.80
CA GLN A 426 20.69 13.87 12.88
C GLN A 426 21.46 14.35 14.10
N ILE A 427 22.13 15.50 14.00
CA ILE A 427 23.01 16.04 15.04
C ILE A 427 22.54 17.43 15.48
N VAL A 428 22.15 17.56 16.75
CA VAL A 428 21.83 18.85 17.37
C VAL A 428 22.84 19.17 18.44
N THR A 429 23.39 20.39 18.46
CA THR A 429 24.35 20.80 19.50
C THR A 429 23.84 22.01 20.27
N LYS A 430 23.83 21.91 21.60
CA LYS A 430 23.44 22.97 22.52
C LYS A 430 24.63 23.45 23.34
N LYS A 431 24.73 24.77 23.52
CA LYS A 431 25.74 25.38 24.38
C LYS A 431 25.28 25.33 25.83
N ILE A 432 26.15 24.89 26.73
CA ILE A 432 25.97 24.94 28.18
C ILE A 432 26.97 25.95 28.76
N ILE A 433 26.56 26.72 29.75
CA ILE A 433 27.42 27.61 30.53
C ILE A 433 27.40 27.10 31.97
N LYS A 434 28.54 26.68 32.49
CA LYS A 434 28.73 26.22 33.87
C LYS A 434 29.42 27.33 34.68
N ASN A 435 28.77 27.75 35.76
CA ASN A 435 29.32 28.72 36.71
C ASN A 435 30.20 28.07 37.76
#